data_AF-A0A9P3IYU3-F1
#
_entry.id   AF-A0A9P3IYU3-F1
#
_cell.length_a   1.000
_cell.length_b   1.000
_cell.length_c   1.000
_cell.angle_alpha   90.00
_cell.angle_beta   90.00
_cell.angle_gamma   90.00
#
_symmetry.space_group_name_H-M   'P 1'
#
loop_
_entity.id
_entity.type
_entity.pdbx_description
1 polymer ?
#
loop_
_entity_poly.entity_id
_entity_poly.type
_entity_poly.pdbx_seq_one_letter_code
_entity_poly.pdbx_strand_id
1 'polypeptide(L)'
;MEIITYVVDGQLSHKDSMGTEETLGRGCVQYMSAGTGVTHSEMNHSNHLQRFLQIWVKPNARGLKPNYGSRTFSKSDRHNKLQQVVTSYAHYGSDKDAGSGLIPVNQDVNIFVSEMNGVTDGSVCTFSCCQKFGLHTAEEAPDVPCVHRGWAHSELCGEWSFRDA
;
A
#
# COMPACT_ATOMS: atom_id res chain seq x y z
N MET A 1 12.07 7.85 2.34
CA MET A 1 11.37 6.55 2.15
C MET A 1 9.87 6.80 2.03
N GLU A 2 9.18 6.17 1.09
CA GLU A 2 7.72 6.12 1.01
C GLU A 2 7.26 4.78 1.60
N ILE A 3 6.37 4.80 2.57
CA ILE A 3 5.89 3.61 3.29
C ILE A 3 4.40 3.50 3.03
N ILE A 4 4.00 2.38 2.43
CA ILE A 4 2.60 2.08 2.11
C ILE A 4 2.20 0.85 2.90
N THR A 5 1.15 0.98 3.71
CA THR A 5 0.59 -0.09 4.52
C THR A 5 -0.80 -0.43 4.02
N TYR A 6 -1.07 -1.71 3.71
CA TYR A 6 -2.40 -2.20 3.32
C TYR A 6 -2.92 -3.21 4.34
N VAL A 7 -4.06 -2.91 4.98
CA VAL A 7 -4.68 -3.80 5.97
C VAL A 7 -5.47 -4.89 5.25
N VAL A 8 -4.98 -6.13 5.36
CA VAL A 8 -5.61 -7.32 4.80
C VAL A 8 -6.71 -7.80 5.74
N ASP A 9 -6.42 -7.93 7.03
CA ASP A 9 -7.40 -8.38 8.02
C ASP A 9 -7.11 -7.78 9.41
N GLY A 10 -8.15 -7.69 10.24
CA GLY A 10 -8.07 -7.10 11.58
C GLY A 10 -8.01 -5.57 11.58
N GLN A 11 -7.42 -5.00 12.63
CA GLN A 11 -7.28 -3.56 12.84
C GLN A 11 -5.83 -3.21 13.15
N LEU A 12 -5.31 -2.14 12.54
CA LEU A 12 -3.97 -1.61 12.77
C LEU A 12 -4.07 -0.21 13.41
N SER A 13 -3.55 -0.03 14.62
CA SER A 13 -3.44 1.29 15.24
C SER A 13 -2.09 1.93 14.89
N HIS A 14 -2.13 3.11 14.28
CA HIS A 14 -0.98 3.94 13.93
C HIS A 14 -0.86 5.12 14.89
N LYS A 15 0.37 5.47 15.24
CA LYS A 15 0.71 6.72 15.93
C LYS A 15 2.02 7.28 15.43
N ASP A 16 2.12 8.60 15.23
CA ASP A 16 3.37 9.23 14.80
C ASP A 16 3.77 10.49 15.59
N SER A 17 5.01 10.93 15.35
CA SER A 17 5.60 12.14 15.93
C SER A 17 4.99 13.44 15.41
N MET A 18 4.13 13.39 14.38
CA MET A 18 3.39 14.56 13.87
C MET A 18 2.08 14.79 14.63
N GLY A 19 1.73 13.88 15.55
CA GLY A 19 0.53 13.94 16.38
C GLY A 19 -0.65 13.17 15.82
N THR A 20 -0.45 12.37 14.77
CA THR A 20 -1.52 11.53 14.21
C THR A 20 -1.70 10.28 15.05
N GLU A 21 -2.96 9.92 15.33
CA GLU A 21 -3.33 8.66 15.97
C GLU A 21 -4.60 8.15 15.29
N GLU A 22 -4.56 6.93 14.73
CA GLU A 22 -5.63 6.38 13.89
C GLU A 22 -5.71 4.86 14.00
N THR A 23 -6.89 4.28 13.84
CA THR A 23 -7.07 2.82 13.72
C THR A 23 -7.67 2.47 12.36
N LEU A 24 -6.97 1.62 11.62
CA LEU A 24 -7.23 1.25 10.23
C LEU A 24 -7.76 -0.17 10.13
N GLY A 25 -8.83 -0.38 9.37
CA GLY A 25 -9.44 -1.70 9.15
C GLY A 25 -9.17 -2.26 7.75
N ARG A 26 -9.70 -3.45 7.46
CA ARG A 26 -9.56 -4.13 6.15
C ARG A 26 -9.88 -3.21 4.97
N GLY A 27 -8.96 -3.17 3.99
CA GLY A 27 -9.08 -2.34 2.79
C GLY A 27 -8.64 -0.88 2.97
N CYS A 28 -8.19 -0.49 4.16
CA CYS A 28 -7.49 0.77 4.35
C CYS A 28 -6.06 0.67 3.81
N VAL A 29 -5.65 1.73 3.12
CA VAL A 29 -4.27 2.02 2.74
C VAL A 29 -3.81 3.20 3.57
N GLN A 30 -2.77 3.00 4.36
CA GLN A 30 -1.99 4.07 4.97
C GLN A 30 -0.79 4.37 4.09
N TYR A 31 -0.43 5.64 3.99
CA TYR A 31 0.73 6.11 3.25
C TYR A 31 1.49 7.16 4.05
N MET A 32 2.82 7.07 4.02
CA MET A 32 3.70 7.96 4.74
C MET A 32 4.99 8.19 3.96
N SER A 33 5.28 9.44 3.60
CA SER A 33 6.61 9.85 3.16
C SER A 33 7.42 10.22 4.41
N ALA A 34 8.46 9.44 4.71
CA ALA A 34 9.33 9.70 5.87
C ALA A 34 10.16 10.98 5.72
N GLY A 35 10.55 11.32 4.49
CA GLY A 35 11.20 12.60 4.18
C GLY A 35 12.43 12.90 5.05
N THR A 36 12.48 14.13 5.58
CA THR A 36 13.53 14.58 6.53
C THR A 36 13.56 13.82 7.85
N GLY A 37 12.53 13.03 8.16
CA GLY A 37 12.47 12.17 9.33
C GLY A 37 11.08 12.13 9.96
N VAL A 38 10.71 10.94 10.41
CA VAL A 38 9.47 10.67 11.15
C VAL A 38 9.72 9.49 12.09
N THR A 39 9.10 9.52 13.27
CA THR A 39 9.02 8.34 14.15
C THR A 39 7.57 7.94 14.27
N HIS A 40 7.29 6.65 14.15
CA HIS A 40 5.93 6.12 14.25
C HIS A 40 5.91 4.73 14.88
N SER A 41 4.74 4.34 15.35
CA SER A 41 4.43 3.01 15.85
C SER A 41 3.17 2.47 15.21
N GLU A 42 3.18 1.17 14.95
CA GLU A 42 2.08 0.42 14.39
C GLU A 42 1.81 -0.76 15.33
N MET A 43 0.64 -0.76 15.98
CA MET A 43 0.30 -1.70 17.06
C MET A 43 -1.06 -2.36 16.82
N ASN A 44 -1.20 -3.61 17.27
CA ASN A 44 -2.49 -4.28 17.35
C ASN A 44 -3.07 -4.10 18.76
N HIS A 45 -4.07 -3.25 18.92
CA HIS A 45 -4.77 -3.07 20.20
C HIS A 45 -6.02 -3.96 20.34
N SER A 46 -6.30 -4.82 19.35
CA SER A 46 -7.43 -5.73 19.38
C SER A 46 -7.04 -7.13 19.88
N ASN A 47 -8.04 -7.92 20.27
CA ASN A 47 -7.90 -9.35 20.56
C ASN A 47 -8.00 -10.23 19.30
N HIS A 48 -8.10 -9.63 18.11
CA HIS A 48 -8.17 -10.32 16.83
C HIS A 48 -6.79 -10.35 16.17
N LEU A 49 -6.54 -11.38 15.35
CA LEU A 49 -5.33 -11.45 14.54
C LEU A 49 -5.34 -10.29 13.52
N GLN A 50 -4.23 -9.57 13.44
CA GLN A 50 -4.02 -8.51 12.46
C GLN A 50 -3.12 -9.02 11.34
N ARG A 51 -3.50 -8.74 10.09
CA ARG A 51 -2.70 -9.05 8.90
C ARG A 51 -2.64 -7.83 8.00
N PHE A 52 -1.44 -7.40 7.67
CA PHE A 52 -1.22 -6.26 6.79
C PHE A 52 0.05 -6.45 5.96
N LEU A 53 0.17 -5.68 4.89
CA LEU A 53 1.37 -5.60 4.07
C LEU A 53 2.06 -4.27 4.32
N GLN A 54 3.37 -4.29 4.51
CA GLN A 54 4.19 -3.10 4.60
C GLN A 54 5.13 -3.04 3.40
N ILE A 55 4.97 -2.00 2.58
CA ILE A 55 5.64 -1.86 1.28
C ILE A 55 6.48 -0.59 1.34
N TRP A 56 7.81 -0.76 1.23
CA TRP A 56 8.75 0.34 1.30
C TRP A 56 9.25 0.67 -0.10
N VAL A 57 8.97 1.88 -0.54
CA VAL A 57 9.36 2.38 -1.85
C VAL A 57 10.38 3.49 -1.66
N LYS A 58 11.57 3.31 -2.25
CA LYS A 58 12.59 4.35 -2.27
C LYS A 58 12.06 5.54 -3.09
N PRO A 59 12.01 6.77 -2.55
CA PRO A 59 11.59 7.95 -3.32
C PRO A 59 12.63 8.33 -4.37
N ASN A 60 12.21 9.11 -5.36
CA ASN A 60 13.06 9.67 -6.41
C ASN A 60 13.85 10.92 -5.97
N ALA A 61 13.51 11.50 -4.81
CA ALA A 61 14.16 12.64 -4.21
C ALA A 61 14.39 12.43 -2.70
N ARG A 62 15.39 13.11 -2.14
CA ARG A 62 15.71 13.11 -0.71
C ARG A 62 15.24 14.40 -0.05
N GLY A 63 15.10 14.38 1.28
CA GLY A 63 14.77 15.58 2.05
C GLY A 63 13.37 16.12 1.76
N LEU A 64 12.48 15.24 1.30
CA LEU A 64 11.07 15.55 1.10
C LEU A 64 10.43 15.95 2.43
N LYS A 65 9.38 16.78 2.38
CA LYS A 65 8.61 17.10 3.58
C LYS A 65 7.89 15.83 4.06
N PRO A 66 7.99 15.45 5.35
CA PRO A 66 7.23 14.34 5.88
C PRO A 66 5.74 14.52 5.63
N ASN A 67 5.07 13.45 5.25
CA ASN A 67 3.62 13.43 5.09
C ASN A 67 3.04 12.13 5.64
N TYR A 68 1.76 12.17 5.97
CA TYR A 68 0.98 11.01 6.37
C TYR A 68 -0.44 11.17 5.84
N GLY A 69 -1.07 10.06 5.50
CA GLY A 69 -2.50 9.97 5.37
C GLY A 69 -2.97 8.52 5.28
N SER A 70 -4.29 8.38 5.30
CA SER A 70 -4.96 7.10 5.15
C SER A 70 -6.10 7.24 4.14
N ARG A 71 -6.49 6.12 3.54
CA ARG A 71 -7.66 6.05 2.68
C ARG A 71 -8.27 4.66 2.69
N THR A 72 -9.59 4.59 2.87
CA THR A 72 -10.35 3.36 2.73
C THR A 72 -10.82 3.18 1.29
N PHE A 73 -10.49 2.04 0.69
CA PHE A 73 -11.02 1.64 -0.61
C PHE A 73 -12.14 0.63 -0.42
N SER A 74 -13.21 0.75 -1.22
CA SER A 74 -14.39 -0.11 -1.08
C SER A 74 -14.09 -1.54 -1.55
N LYS A 75 -14.72 -2.54 -0.92
CA LYS A 75 -14.52 -3.95 -1.30
C LYS A 75 -15.00 -4.23 -2.73
N SER A 76 -16.09 -3.59 -3.16
CA SER A 76 -16.67 -3.79 -4.50
C SER A 76 -15.75 -3.36 -5.64
N ASP A 77 -14.82 -2.43 -5.39
CA ASP A 77 -13.92 -1.92 -6.42
C ASP A 77 -12.74 -2.85 -6.70
N ARG A 78 -12.33 -3.66 -5.71
CA ARG A 78 -11.25 -4.65 -5.81
C ARG A 78 -11.71 -6.09 -5.94
N HIS A 79 -13.01 -6.35 -5.79
CA HIS A 79 -13.55 -7.71 -5.92
C HIS A 79 -13.55 -8.15 -7.38
N ASN A 80 -12.82 -9.23 -7.68
CA ASN A 80 -12.61 -9.78 -9.03
C ASN A 80 -12.15 -8.73 -10.07
N LYS A 81 -11.48 -7.66 -9.59
CA LYS A 81 -10.99 -6.54 -10.39
C LYS A 81 -9.66 -6.07 -9.83
N LEU A 82 -8.79 -5.52 -10.69
CA LEU A 82 -7.63 -4.78 -10.23
C LEU A 82 -8.04 -3.35 -9.90
N GLN A 83 -8.06 -3.01 -8.61
CA GLN A 83 -8.22 -1.64 -8.15
C GLN A 83 -6.85 -1.00 -8.00
N GLN A 84 -6.61 0.11 -8.70
CA GLN A 84 -5.42 0.93 -8.44
C GLN A 84 -5.62 1.71 -7.14
N VAL A 85 -4.58 1.71 -6.29
CA VAL A 85 -4.60 2.42 -5.00
C VAL A 85 -3.48 3.46 -4.90
N VAL A 86 -2.35 3.23 -5.56
CA VAL A 86 -1.19 4.15 -5.58
C VAL A 86 -0.82 4.50 -7.02
N THR A 87 -0.41 5.75 -7.21
CA THR A 87 0.13 6.30 -8.46
C THR A 87 1.32 7.23 -8.17
N SER A 88 2.06 7.63 -9.18
CA SER A 88 3.12 8.62 -9.04
C SER A 88 2.56 10.04 -9.00
N TYR A 89 3.23 10.97 -8.31
CA TYR A 89 2.86 12.40 -8.38
C TYR A 89 2.86 12.96 -9.81
N ALA A 90 3.66 12.42 -10.72
CA ALA A 90 3.71 12.87 -12.11
C ALA A 90 2.45 12.49 -12.91
N HIS A 91 1.74 11.45 -12.48
CA HIS A 91 0.51 10.99 -13.12
C HIS A 91 -0.74 11.36 -12.32
N TYR A 92 -0.61 11.76 -11.06
CA TYR A 92 -1.71 12.17 -10.21
C TYR A 92 -2.40 13.45 -10.69
N GLY A 93 -3.73 13.43 -10.78
CA GLY A 93 -4.52 14.57 -11.22
C GLY A 93 -4.71 14.64 -12.74
N SER A 94 -4.40 13.57 -13.47
CA SER A 94 -4.87 13.40 -14.84
C SER A 94 -6.41 13.27 -14.86
N ASP A 95 -7.07 13.52 -15.99
CA ASP A 95 -8.54 13.39 -16.13
C ASP A 95 -9.07 12.00 -15.71
N LYS A 96 -8.20 10.98 -15.67
CA LYS A 96 -8.52 9.61 -15.22
C LYS A 96 -8.60 9.49 -13.69
N ASP A 97 -8.07 10.45 -12.94
CA ASP A 97 -7.89 10.37 -11.49
C ASP A 97 -8.79 11.35 -10.72
N ALA A 98 -9.51 12.23 -11.41
CA ALA A 98 -10.43 13.17 -10.79
C ALA A 98 -11.56 12.41 -10.06
N GLY A 99 -11.52 12.42 -8.73
CA GLY A 99 -12.47 11.70 -7.87
C GLY A 99 -12.14 10.22 -7.62
N SER A 100 -11.03 9.70 -8.17
CA SER A 100 -10.60 8.30 -8.03
C SER A 100 -10.16 7.91 -6.61
N GLY A 101 -9.76 8.90 -5.80
CA GLY A 101 -9.18 8.62 -4.49
C GLY A 101 -7.82 7.91 -4.58
N LEU A 102 -7.05 8.05 -5.66
CA LEU A 102 -5.68 7.52 -5.71
C LEU A 102 -4.74 8.21 -4.71
N ILE A 103 -3.72 7.47 -4.26
CA ILE A 103 -2.67 7.97 -3.37
C ILE A 103 -1.43 8.26 -4.21
N PRO A 104 -1.01 9.53 -4.34
CA PRO A 104 0.24 9.86 -5.02
C PRO A 104 1.46 9.60 -4.12
N VAL A 105 2.54 9.08 -4.71
CA VAL A 105 3.83 8.89 -4.02
C VAL A 105 4.99 9.49 -4.82
N ASN A 106 6.09 9.79 -4.14
CA ASN A 106 7.31 10.37 -4.74
C ASN A 106 8.17 9.34 -5.49
N GLN A 107 7.55 8.44 -6.25
CA GLN A 107 8.23 7.46 -7.10
C GLN A 107 7.33 7.09 -8.28
N ASP A 108 7.94 6.69 -9.40
CA ASP A 108 7.24 6.13 -10.55
C ASP A 108 6.83 4.67 -10.27
N VAL A 109 5.76 4.52 -9.47
CA VAL A 109 5.20 3.22 -9.10
C VAL A 109 3.68 3.29 -9.09
N ASN A 110 3.05 2.20 -9.51
CA ASN A 110 1.62 1.97 -9.37
C ASN A 110 1.42 0.72 -8.50
N ILE A 111 0.50 0.79 -7.54
CA ILE A 111 0.13 -0.36 -6.71
C ILE A 111 -1.35 -0.65 -6.95
N PHE A 112 -1.64 -1.92 -7.18
CA PHE A 112 -2.97 -2.45 -7.40
C PHE A 112 -3.30 -3.50 -6.35
N VAL A 113 -4.58 -3.59 -5.99
CA VAL A 113 -5.11 -4.56 -5.04
C VAL A 113 -6.29 -5.28 -5.68
N SER A 114 -6.41 -6.57 -5.40
CA SER A 114 -7.56 -7.38 -5.79
C SER A 114 -7.90 -8.40 -4.72
N GLU A 115 -9.19 -8.64 -4.52
CA GLU A 115 -9.73 -9.77 -3.77
C GLU A 115 -10.48 -10.66 -4.78
N MET A 116 -9.96 -11.85 -5.06
CA MET A 116 -10.53 -12.75 -6.08
C MET A 116 -11.23 -13.94 -5.41
N ASN A 117 -12.43 -14.27 -5.88
CA ASN A 117 -13.15 -15.48 -5.47
C ASN A 117 -13.14 -16.50 -6.61
N GLY A 118 -12.28 -17.51 -6.51
CA GLY A 118 -12.16 -18.57 -7.52
C GLY A 118 -11.59 -18.09 -8.87
N VAL A 119 -11.43 -19.04 -9.79
CA VAL A 119 -10.99 -18.76 -11.16
C VAL A 119 -12.22 -18.38 -12.00
N THR A 120 -12.55 -17.10 -12.06
CA THR A 120 -13.37 -16.57 -13.16
C THR A 120 -12.45 -16.14 -14.29
N ASP A 121 -12.87 -16.31 -15.56
CA ASP A 121 -12.14 -16.01 -16.80
C ASP A 121 -10.89 -15.13 -16.62
N GLY A 122 -9.72 -15.69 -16.92
CA GLY A 122 -8.42 -15.09 -16.63
C GLY A 122 -8.36 -13.61 -17.02
N SER A 123 -8.08 -12.74 -16.05
CA SER A 123 -7.87 -11.33 -16.31
C SER A 123 -6.43 -11.09 -16.76
N VAL A 124 -6.24 -10.68 -18.01
CA VAL A 124 -4.91 -10.33 -18.54
C VAL A 124 -4.61 -8.86 -18.25
N CYS A 125 -3.51 -8.60 -17.56
CA CYS A 125 -3.01 -7.26 -17.29
C CYS A 125 -1.74 -7.02 -18.10
N THR A 126 -1.79 -6.08 -19.03
CA THR A 126 -0.65 -5.72 -19.89
C THR A 126 0.14 -4.58 -19.27
N PHE A 127 1.43 -4.80 -19.05
CA PHE A 127 2.36 -3.78 -18.57
C PHE A 127 3.29 -3.33 -19.72
N SER A 128 3.80 -2.11 -19.64
CA SER A 128 4.78 -1.63 -20.61
C SER A 128 6.11 -2.38 -20.43
N CYS A 129 6.80 -2.67 -21.54
CA CYS A 129 8.02 -3.50 -21.61
C CYS A 129 9.17 -3.05 -20.69
N CYS A 130 9.18 -1.80 -20.22
CA CYS A 130 10.24 -1.25 -19.37
C CYS A 130 9.90 -1.24 -17.87
N GLN A 131 8.76 -1.79 -17.44
CA GLN A 131 8.34 -1.80 -16.04
C GLN A 131 8.77 -3.10 -15.34
N LYS A 132 9.27 -2.97 -14.11
CA LYS A 132 9.42 -4.13 -13.21
C LYS A 132 8.08 -4.39 -12.54
N PHE A 133 7.63 -5.64 -12.56
CA PHE A 133 6.40 -6.08 -11.91
C PHE A 133 6.71 -7.03 -10.76
N GLY A 134 5.95 -6.91 -9.67
CA GLY A 134 5.97 -7.83 -8.54
C GLY A 134 4.53 -8.19 -8.15
N LEU A 135 4.28 -9.47 -7.92
CA LEU A 135 2.99 -9.97 -7.43
C LEU A 135 3.19 -10.55 -6.04
N HIS A 136 2.34 -10.15 -5.10
CA HIS A 136 2.32 -10.70 -3.76
C HIS A 136 0.92 -11.20 -3.43
N THR A 137 0.80 -12.47 -3.08
CA THR A 137 -0.47 -13.10 -2.68
C THR A 137 -0.64 -12.94 -1.18
N ALA A 138 -1.52 -12.04 -0.79
CA ALA A 138 -1.77 -11.72 0.61
C ALA A 138 -2.65 -12.76 1.32
N GLU A 139 -3.35 -13.64 0.62
CA GLU A 139 -4.13 -14.78 1.14
C GLU A 139 -3.90 -15.95 0.15
N GLU A 140 -4.15 -17.20 0.55
CA GLU A 140 -3.85 -18.38 -0.30
C GLU A 140 -4.54 -18.27 -1.67
N ALA A 141 -3.76 -18.46 -2.74
CA ALA A 141 -4.24 -18.44 -4.12
C ALA A 141 -3.73 -19.71 -4.84
N PRO A 142 -4.56 -20.76 -4.95
CA PRO A 142 -4.11 -22.07 -5.42
C PRO A 142 -3.63 -22.09 -6.88
N ASP A 143 -4.04 -21.13 -7.72
CA ASP A 143 -3.91 -21.21 -9.18
C ASP A 143 -3.25 -19.98 -9.85
N VAL A 144 -2.34 -19.27 -9.18
CA VAL A 144 -1.61 -18.13 -9.78
C VAL A 144 -0.28 -18.62 -10.39
N PRO A 145 -0.18 -18.83 -11.71
CA PRO A 145 1.10 -19.10 -12.34
C PRO A 145 2.00 -17.85 -12.23
N CYS A 146 3.31 -18.06 -12.09
CA CYS A 146 4.36 -17.03 -12.05
C CYS A 146 4.33 -15.99 -10.91
N VAL A 147 4.74 -16.41 -9.70
CA VAL A 147 5.20 -15.48 -8.63
C VAL A 147 6.73 -15.32 -8.71
N HIS A 148 7.21 -14.20 -9.23
CA HIS A 148 8.55 -13.70 -8.86
C HIS A 148 8.41 -12.98 -7.52
N ARG A 149 9.10 -13.45 -6.48
CA ARG A 149 9.06 -12.85 -5.13
C ARG A 149 9.66 -11.45 -5.17
N GLY A 150 8.80 -10.44 -5.34
CA GLY A 150 9.12 -9.03 -5.15
C GLY A 150 9.03 -8.61 -3.67
N TRP A 151 9.63 -7.46 -3.36
CA TRP A 151 10.01 -6.95 -2.04
C TRP A 151 8.86 -6.52 -1.10
N ALA A 152 7.79 -7.30 -0.99
CA ALA A 152 6.79 -7.11 0.06
C ALA A 152 7.14 -8.02 1.25
N HIS A 153 7.48 -7.44 2.40
CA HIS A 153 7.64 -8.18 3.66
C HIS A 153 6.30 -8.14 4.40
N SER A 154 5.86 -9.29 4.91
CA SER A 154 4.84 -9.36 5.96
C SER A 154 5.55 -9.13 7.29
N GLU A 155 5.30 -8.00 7.94
CA GLU A 155 5.96 -7.65 9.19
C GLU A 155 5.03 -7.81 10.40
N LEU A 156 5.62 -7.93 11.59
CA LEU A 156 4.93 -7.86 12.88
C LEU A 156 4.85 -6.38 13.30
N CYS A 157 3.81 -6.02 14.04
CA CYS A 157 3.66 -4.69 14.66
C CYS A 157 4.94 -4.22 15.37
N GLY A 158 5.26 -2.93 15.31
CA GLY A 158 6.53 -2.40 15.81
C GLY A 158 6.65 -0.87 15.80
N GLU A 159 7.78 -0.38 16.30
CA GLU A 159 8.15 1.04 16.29
C GLU A 159 9.30 1.28 15.30
N TRP A 160 9.21 2.35 14.53
CA TRP A 160 10.21 2.69 13.50
C TRP A 160 10.59 4.17 13.59
N SER A 161 11.89 4.45 13.41
CA SER A 161 12.42 5.80 13.36
C SER A 161 13.25 5.98 12.10
N PHE A 162 12.89 6.98 11.29
CA PHE A 162 13.59 7.32 10.06
C PHE A 162 14.31 8.66 10.21
N ARG A 163 15.55 8.71 9.73
CA ARG A 163 16.36 9.93 9.62
C ARG A 163 16.93 10.00 8.20
N ASP A 164 16.87 11.17 7.59
CA ASP A 164 17.53 11.48 6.30
C ASP A 164 17.20 10.51 5.15
N ALA A 165 15.90 10.25 4.93
CA ALA A 165 15.40 9.21 4.02
C ALA A 165 15.01 9.68 2.61
#